data_AF-A0A6B3UE86-F1
#
_entry.id   AF-A0A6B3UE86-F1
#
_cell.length_a   1.000
_cell.length_b   1.000
_cell.length_c   1.000
_cell.angle_alpha   90.00
_cell.angle_beta   90.00
_cell.angle_gamma   90.00
#
_symmetry.space_group_name_H-M   'P 1'
#
loop_
_entity.id
_entity.type
_entity.pdbx_description
1 polymer ?
#
loop_
_entity_poly.entity_id
_entity_poly.type
_entity_poly.pdbx_seq_one_letter_code
_entity_poly.pdbx_strand_id
1 'polypeptide(L)'
;MRAYPGFGRRRSPEDISSRPASVGEPADAPVEAAPGMSWGRRLKLLVLIIPIAFAWQELDLATARQAASDVSPGLRIAAERYQTPKGCPGSAWDEGQRMPRACVRGYGIPSGEIWAYGLTSPPPSSLGLALQVWFRAGDDAVLAHCGLGVGCKATYVVRGRFYDAWEPRA
;
A
#
# COMPACT_ATOMS: atom_id res chain seq x y z
N MET A 1 21.37 24.76 -46.18
CA MET A 1 21.48 24.23 -47.57
C MET A 1 22.94 23.96 -47.87
N ARG A 2 23.20 22.90 -48.65
CA ARG A 2 24.49 22.30 -49.06
C ARG A 2 25.13 21.34 -48.05
N ALA A 3 25.73 20.22 -48.42
CA ALA A 3 25.62 19.29 -49.55
C ALA A 3 26.61 18.16 -49.20
N TYR A 4 26.18 16.90 -49.20
CA TYR A 4 27.10 15.78 -49.44
C TYR A 4 27.30 15.67 -50.96
N PRO A 5 28.53 15.41 -51.44
CA PRO A 5 28.71 14.14 -52.15
C PRO A 5 30.11 13.54 -52.00
N GLY A 6 30.20 12.22 -52.16
CA GLY A 6 31.49 11.53 -52.21
C GLY A 6 31.39 10.01 -52.32
N PHE A 7 30.66 9.51 -53.32
CA PHE A 7 30.76 8.12 -53.77
C PHE A 7 31.98 7.98 -54.71
N GLY A 8 32.80 6.94 -54.50
CA GLY A 8 33.64 6.41 -55.57
C GLY A 8 34.95 5.77 -55.12
N ARG A 9 34.95 4.44 -54.97
CA ARG A 9 35.98 3.56 -55.56
C ARG A 9 35.50 2.10 -55.55
N ARG A 10 35.24 1.57 -56.75
CA ARG A 10 35.20 0.13 -57.02
C ARG A 10 36.64 -0.40 -56.96
N ARG A 11 36.84 -1.55 -56.31
CA ARG A 11 37.86 -2.54 -56.71
C ARG A 11 37.25 -3.93 -56.63
N SER A 12 37.67 -4.73 -57.61
CA SER A 12 37.22 -6.06 -57.98
C SER A 12 37.27 -7.12 -56.88
N PRO A 13 36.51 -8.21 -57.07
CA PRO A 13 36.52 -9.40 -56.23
C PRO A 13 37.68 -10.29 -56.66
N GLU A 14 38.53 -10.69 -55.71
CA GLU A 14 39.44 -11.86 -55.77
C GLU A 14 40.49 -11.65 -54.69
N ASP A 15 40.18 -12.08 -53.48
CA ASP A 15 41.11 -12.77 -52.59
C ASP A 15 40.44 -12.89 -51.23
N ILE A 16 40.27 -14.13 -50.78
CA ILE A 16 40.37 -14.65 -49.40
C ILE A 16 39.80 -16.08 -49.50
N SER A 17 40.57 -16.94 -50.16
CA SER A 17 40.57 -18.36 -49.86
C SER A 17 41.35 -18.53 -48.56
N SER A 18 40.65 -18.56 -47.43
CA SER A 18 41.18 -18.96 -46.11
C SER A 18 40.00 -19.26 -45.18
N ARG A 19 39.29 -20.37 -45.41
CA ARG A 19 38.45 -20.99 -44.37
C ARG A 19 39.33 -21.94 -43.56
N PRO A 20 39.62 -21.68 -42.28
CA PRO A 20 39.88 -22.75 -41.36
C PRO A 20 38.54 -23.35 -40.91
N ALA A 21 38.58 -24.67 -40.77
CA ALA A 21 37.47 -25.52 -40.41
C ALA A 21 36.88 -25.17 -39.02
N SER A 22 35.57 -25.35 -38.93
CA SER A 22 34.81 -25.84 -37.76
C SER A 22 35.41 -25.58 -36.37
N VAL A 23 34.89 -24.59 -35.66
CA VAL A 23 34.96 -24.52 -34.20
C VAL A 23 33.56 -24.31 -33.66
N GLY A 24 33.01 -25.39 -33.10
CA GLY A 24 32.11 -25.39 -31.95
C GLY A 24 30.84 -24.56 -32.07
N GLU A 25 29.77 -25.21 -32.50
CA GLU A 25 28.43 -24.97 -31.98
C GLU A 25 28.52 -24.84 -30.44
N PRO A 26 28.11 -23.72 -29.80
CA PRO A 26 27.94 -23.72 -28.38
C PRO A 26 26.74 -24.65 -28.12
N ALA A 27 27.05 -25.87 -27.70
CA ALA A 27 26.10 -26.83 -27.19
C ALA A 27 25.12 -26.08 -26.28
N ASP A 28 23.83 -26.30 -26.52
CA ASP A 28 22.75 -25.91 -25.62
C ASP A 28 23.18 -26.16 -24.18
N ALA A 29 23.58 -25.09 -23.50
CA ALA A 29 23.79 -25.16 -22.07
C ALA A 29 22.43 -25.54 -21.50
N PRO A 30 22.29 -26.68 -20.79
CA PRO A 30 21.05 -26.97 -20.12
C PRO A 30 20.79 -25.78 -19.22
N VAL A 31 19.67 -25.08 -19.44
CA VAL A 31 19.15 -24.11 -18.50
C VAL A 31 19.09 -24.85 -17.18
N GLU A 32 20.03 -24.57 -16.27
CA GLU A 32 20.01 -25.10 -14.92
C GLU A 32 18.67 -24.68 -14.34
N ALA A 33 17.73 -25.63 -14.29
CA ALA A 33 16.49 -25.45 -13.59
C ALA A 33 16.88 -25.10 -12.15
N ALA A 34 16.62 -23.84 -11.78
CA ALA A 34 16.89 -23.32 -10.45
C ALA A 34 16.48 -24.41 -9.42
N PRO A 35 17.38 -24.82 -8.50
CA PRO A 35 17.15 -26.00 -7.68
C PRO A 35 15.81 -25.85 -6.97
N GLY A 36 14.87 -26.72 -7.36
CA GLY A 36 13.52 -26.73 -6.84
C GLY A 36 13.58 -26.83 -5.32
N MET A 37 13.30 -25.71 -4.65
CA MET A 37 13.44 -25.61 -3.20
C MET A 37 12.58 -26.69 -2.56
N SER A 38 13.21 -27.62 -1.82
CA SER A 38 12.51 -28.79 -1.28
C SER A 38 11.35 -28.36 -0.37
N TRP A 39 10.27 -29.13 -0.37
CA TRP A 39 9.07 -28.83 0.42
C TRP A 39 9.38 -28.58 1.91
N GLY A 40 10.33 -29.33 2.48
CA GLY A 40 10.80 -29.12 3.85
C GLY A 40 11.55 -27.80 4.07
N ARG A 41 12.28 -27.31 3.05
CA ARG A 41 12.96 -26.00 3.10
C ARG A 41 11.95 -24.85 2.90
N ARG A 42 10.93 -25.03 2.05
CA ARG A 42 9.79 -24.09 1.92
C ARG A 42 9.00 -23.98 3.22
N LEU A 43 8.73 -25.10 3.89
CA LEU A 43 8.00 -25.12 5.17
C LEU A 43 8.80 -24.39 6.26
N LYS A 44 10.11 -24.66 6.38
CA LYS A 44 11.00 -23.94 7.31
C LYS A 44 11.06 -22.44 7.02
N LEU A 45 11.09 -22.06 5.74
CA LEU A 45 11.08 -20.66 5.32
C LEU A 45 9.76 -19.97 5.72
N LEU A 46 8.62 -20.63 5.50
CA LEU A 46 7.30 -20.11 5.91
C LEU A 46 7.19 -19.96 7.43
N VAL A 47 7.65 -20.95 8.20
CA VAL A 47 7.68 -20.88 9.67
C VAL A 47 8.54 -19.73 10.19
N LEU A 48 9.58 -19.31 9.44
CA LEU A 48 10.40 -18.15 9.80
C LEU A 48 9.76 -16.83 9.34
N ILE A 49 9.20 -16.78 8.13
CA ILE A 49 8.68 -15.55 7.51
C ILE A 49 7.35 -15.11 8.16
N ILE A 50 6.45 -16.05 8.48
CA ILE A 50 5.14 -15.73 9.06
C ILE A 50 5.25 -14.93 10.37
N PRO A 51 6.03 -15.35 11.38
CA PRO A 51 6.15 -14.58 12.63
C PRO A 51 6.84 -13.24 12.42
N ILE A 52 7.81 -13.14 11.50
CA ILE A 52 8.44 -11.87 11.14
C ILE A 52 7.40 -10.93 10.54
N ALA A 53 6.63 -11.38 9.55
CA ALA A 53 5.57 -10.57 8.94
C ALA A 53 4.51 -10.11 9.95
N PHE A 54 4.15 -10.98 10.90
CA PHE A 54 3.22 -10.64 11.98
C PHE A 54 3.81 -9.61 12.94
N ALA A 55 5.09 -9.76 13.32
CA ALA A 55 5.79 -8.80 14.18
C ALA A 55 5.91 -7.42 13.52
N TRP A 56 6.20 -7.36 12.21
CA TRP A 56 6.20 -6.10 11.45
C TRP A 56 4.82 -5.45 11.41
N GLN A 57 3.76 -6.24 11.23
CA GLN A 57 2.40 -5.72 11.23
C GLN A 57 1.99 -5.14 12.59
N GLU A 58 2.37 -5.80 13.68
CA GLU A 58 2.13 -5.28 15.04
C GLU A 58 3.00 -4.05 15.37
N LEU A 59 4.22 -3.96 14.83
CA LEU A 59 5.06 -2.77 14.95
C LEU A 59 4.43 -1.58 14.23
N ASP A 60 4.00 -1.74 12.97
CA ASP A 60 3.31 -0.68 12.21
C ASP A 60 2.02 -0.24 12.93
N LEU A 61 1.27 -1.18 13.52
CA LEU A 61 0.10 -0.89 14.36
C LEU A 61 0.45 -0.09 15.62
N ALA A 62 1.57 -0.41 16.28
CA ALA A 62 2.03 0.32 17.45
C ALA A 62 2.47 1.75 17.09
N THR A 63 3.19 1.92 15.98
CA THR A 63 3.61 3.24 15.48
C THR A 63 2.40 4.08 15.05
N ALA A 64 1.43 3.47 14.37
CA ALA A 64 0.16 4.11 14.02
C ALA A 64 -0.57 4.64 15.25
N ARG A 65 -0.65 3.84 16.32
CA ARG A 65 -1.27 4.22 17.59
C ARG A 65 -0.54 5.34 18.31
N GLN A 66 0.80 5.34 18.28
CA GLN A 66 1.60 6.36 18.98
C GLN A 66 1.54 7.72 18.31
N ALA A 67 1.37 7.76 16.99
CA ALA A 67 1.36 9.00 16.22
C ALA A 67 -0.04 9.58 16.01
N ALA A 68 -1.09 8.75 16.14
CA ALA A 68 -2.48 9.19 16.09
C ALA A 68 -2.88 9.85 17.41
N SER A 69 -3.34 11.09 17.34
CA SER A 69 -3.87 11.79 18.50
C SER A 69 -4.96 12.79 18.12
N ASP A 70 -5.83 13.04 19.11
CA ASP A 70 -6.72 14.19 19.13
C ASP A 70 -5.96 15.41 19.67
N VAL A 71 -5.74 16.39 18.81
CA VAL A 71 -5.04 17.64 19.15
C VAL A 71 -6.01 18.77 19.49
N SER A 72 -7.31 18.52 19.42
CA SER A 72 -8.35 19.49 19.79
C SER A 72 -9.50 18.77 20.50
N PRO A 73 -9.28 18.36 21.77
CA PRO A 73 -10.30 17.68 22.56
C PRO A 73 -11.57 18.53 22.67
N GLY A 74 -12.72 17.90 22.43
CA GLY A 74 -14.03 18.57 22.50
C GLY A 74 -14.41 19.40 21.27
N LEU A 75 -13.53 19.57 20.28
CA LEU A 75 -13.94 20.16 19.00
C LEU A 75 -14.97 19.24 18.31
N ARG A 76 -16.10 19.82 17.92
CA ARG A 76 -17.18 19.15 17.19
C ARG A 76 -17.37 19.79 15.82
N ILE A 77 -17.59 18.96 14.80
CA ILE A 77 -17.58 19.36 13.40
C ILE A 77 -18.94 19.04 12.79
N ALA A 78 -19.56 20.06 12.21
CA ALA A 78 -20.79 19.89 11.46
C ALA A 78 -20.50 19.05 10.21
N ALA A 79 -21.28 18.01 9.99
CA ALA A 79 -21.18 17.21 8.79
C ALA A 79 -22.57 16.80 8.29
N GLU A 80 -22.63 16.35 7.04
CA GLU A 80 -23.86 15.80 6.46
C GLU A 80 -24.35 14.56 7.22
N ARG A 81 -25.58 14.12 7.01
CA ARG A 81 -26.07 12.91 7.71
C ARG A 81 -25.23 11.70 7.35
N TYR A 82 -24.69 11.01 8.36
CA TYR A 82 -23.91 9.80 8.13
C TYR A 82 -24.79 8.66 7.60
N GLN A 83 -24.34 8.02 6.52
CA GLN A 83 -24.96 6.80 5.99
C GLN A 83 -23.92 5.68 5.96
N THR A 84 -24.19 4.58 6.67
CA THR A 84 -23.30 3.42 6.70
C THR A 84 -23.05 2.89 5.29
N PRO A 85 -21.78 2.80 4.83
CA PRO A 85 -21.46 2.29 3.50
C PRO A 85 -21.98 0.88 3.28
N LYS A 86 -22.41 0.56 2.06
CA LYS A 86 -22.85 -0.80 1.70
C LYS A 86 -21.72 -1.79 1.95
N GLY A 87 -22.03 -2.85 2.70
CA GLY A 87 -21.04 -3.87 3.10
C GLY A 87 -20.23 -3.50 4.36
N CYS A 88 -20.57 -2.40 5.02
CA CYS A 88 -20.10 -2.10 6.37
C CYS A 88 -21.18 -2.52 7.40
N PRO A 89 -20.83 -3.26 8.47
CA PRO A 89 -21.81 -3.76 9.43
C PRO A 89 -22.35 -2.66 10.37
N GLY A 90 -21.68 -1.51 10.47
CA GLY A 90 -22.10 -0.44 11.36
C GLY A 90 -21.17 0.78 11.33
N SER A 91 -21.46 1.74 12.21
CA SER A 91 -20.70 2.99 12.39
C SER A 91 -19.93 3.04 13.71
N ALA A 92 -20.32 2.25 14.71
CA ALA A 92 -19.65 2.21 16.00
C ALA A 92 -18.46 1.25 15.95
N TRP A 93 -17.26 1.78 16.14
CA TRP A 93 -16.02 1.02 16.18
C TRP A 93 -15.29 1.27 17.49
N ASP A 94 -14.68 0.22 18.03
CA ASP A 94 -13.74 0.31 19.15
C ASP A 94 -12.32 0.05 18.67
N GLU A 95 -11.34 0.59 19.41
CA GLU A 95 -9.93 0.34 19.12
C GLU A 95 -9.61 -1.16 19.13
N GLY A 96 -8.84 -1.59 18.13
CA GLY A 96 -8.48 -2.97 17.93
C GLY A 96 -9.51 -3.81 17.15
N GLN A 97 -10.73 -3.33 16.97
CA GLN A 97 -11.74 -4.05 16.18
C GLN A 97 -11.36 -4.13 14.70
N ARG A 98 -11.69 -5.26 14.08
CA ARG A 98 -11.55 -5.44 12.63
C ARG A 98 -12.81 -5.01 11.92
N MET A 99 -12.63 -4.36 10.78
CA MET A 99 -13.70 -3.88 9.92
C MET A 99 -13.45 -4.25 8.46
N PRO A 100 -14.53 -4.46 7.67
CA PRO A 100 -14.41 -4.56 6.22
C PRO A 100 -13.83 -3.29 5.62
N ARG A 101 -13.06 -3.43 4.53
CA ARG A 101 -12.53 -2.28 3.78
C ARG A 101 -13.63 -1.41 3.15
N ALA A 102 -14.88 -1.89 3.11
CA ALA A 102 -16.01 -1.09 2.68
C ALA A 102 -16.32 0.07 3.64
N CYS A 103 -16.02 -0.07 4.94
CA CYS A 103 -16.33 0.93 5.97
C CYS A 103 -15.58 2.25 5.81
N VAL A 104 -14.38 2.22 5.23
CA VAL A 104 -13.54 3.40 4.98
C VAL A 104 -13.88 4.10 3.66
N ARG A 105 -14.80 3.58 2.84
CA ARG A 105 -15.13 4.17 1.53
C ARG A 105 -16.12 5.33 1.68
N GLY A 106 -15.83 6.44 1.01
CA GLY A 106 -16.75 7.58 0.89
C GLY A 106 -16.68 8.60 2.03
N TYR A 107 -16.20 8.20 3.21
CA TYR A 107 -16.10 9.08 4.39
C TYR A 107 -14.66 9.32 4.86
N GLY A 108 -13.69 9.14 3.95
CA GLY A 108 -12.28 9.39 4.25
C GLY A 108 -12.02 10.87 4.50
N ILE A 109 -11.32 11.17 5.59
CA ILE A 109 -10.86 12.52 5.91
C ILE A 109 -9.57 12.75 5.10
N PRO A 110 -9.54 13.74 4.19
CA PRO A 110 -8.38 13.99 3.35
C PRO A 110 -7.14 14.31 4.18
N SER A 111 -5.98 13.75 3.81
CA SER A 111 -4.75 13.94 4.57
C SER A 111 -4.31 15.39 4.67
N GLY A 112 -4.57 16.19 3.62
CA GLY A 112 -4.30 17.63 3.59
C GLY A 112 -5.22 18.46 4.52
N GLU A 113 -6.33 17.89 4.98
CA GLU A 113 -7.32 18.60 5.81
C GLU A 113 -7.41 18.03 7.22
N ILE A 114 -6.72 16.94 7.54
CA ILE A 114 -6.72 16.25 8.85
C ILE A 114 -6.63 17.21 10.05
N TRP A 115 -5.80 18.26 9.96
CA TRP A 115 -5.63 19.25 11.03
C TRP A 115 -6.89 20.10 11.27
N ALA A 116 -7.68 20.39 10.23
CA ALA A 116 -8.97 21.07 10.37
C ALA A 116 -9.97 20.22 11.16
N TYR A 117 -9.74 18.91 11.25
CA TYR A 117 -10.55 17.99 12.05
C TYR A 117 -10.03 17.80 13.48
N GLY A 118 -8.94 18.49 13.88
CA GLY A 118 -8.32 18.32 15.19
C GLY A 118 -7.61 16.98 15.36
N LEU A 119 -7.15 16.37 14.26
CA LEU A 119 -6.52 15.06 14.24
C LEU A 119 -5.06 15.19 13.77
N THR A 120 -4.20 14.27 14.17
CA THR A 120 -2.84 14.17 13.59
C THR A 120 -2.80 13.30 12.34
N SER A 121 -1.86 13.61 11.45
CA SER A 121 -1.59 12.76 10.31
C SER A 121 -0.90 11.47 10.77
N PRO A 122 -1.43 10.28 10.42
CA PRO A 122 -0.74 9.04 10.70
C PRO A 122 0.57 8.99 9.91
N PRO A 123 1.64 8.37 10.46
CA PRO A 123 2.91 8.22 9.78
C PRO A 123 2.71 7.31 8.57
N PRO A 124 3.51 7.47 7.50
CA PRO A 124 3.47 6.53 6.38
C PRO A 124 3.76 5.11 6.89
N SER A 125 3.12 4.10 6.30
CA SER A 125 3.46 2.71 6.61
C SER A 125 4.89 2.43 6.20
N SER A 126 5.66 1.77 7.07
CA SER A 126 7.10 1.56 6.89
C SER A 126 7.44 0.82 5.59
N LEU A 127 6.55 -0.06 5.14
CA LEU A 127 6.70 -0.86 3.93
C LEU A 127 5.80 -0.41 2.76
N GLY A 128 4.98 0.63 2.92
CA GLY A 128 4.02 1.07 1.90
C GLY A 128 2.89 0.07 1.58
N LEU A 129 2.83 -1.06 2.30
CA LEU A 129 1.88 -2.15 2.06
C LEU A 129 0.54 -1.97 2.81
N ALA A 130 0.49 -1.01 3.72
CA ALA A 130 -0.71 -0.70 4.50
C ALA A 130 -1.15 0.74 4.28
N LEU A 131 -2.47 0.93 4.13
CA LEU A 131 -3.10 2.24 4.09
C LEU A 131 -3.55 2.61 5.50
N GLN A 132 -3.08 3.75 5.99
CA GLN A 132 -3.61 4.38 7.20
C GLN A 132 -4.49 5.56 6.78
N VAL A 133 -5.74 5.56 7.23
CA VAL A 133 -6.71 6.58 6.80
C VAL A 133 -7.66 6.91 7.95
N TRP A 134 -7.81 8.21 8.21
CA TRP A 134 -8.88 8.72 9.04
C TRP A 134 -10.17 8.72 8.24
N PHE A 135 -11.26 8.29 8.86
CA PHE A 135 -12.58 8.37 8.26
C PHE A 135 -13.64 8.66 9.32
N ARG A 136 -14.75 9.25 8.88
CA ARG A 136 -15.92 9.43 9.73
C ARG A 136 -16.71 8.13 9.81
N ALA A 137 -17.13 7.75 11.01
CA ALA A 137 -18.02 6.63 11.27
C ALA A 137 -19.12 7.07 12.24
N GLY A 138 -20.30 7.42 11.72
CA GLY A 138 -21.34 8.06 12.55
C GLY A 138 -20.87 9.41 13.06
N ASP A 139 -20.87 9.56 14.39
CA ASP A 139 -20.39 10.78 15.07
C ASP A 139 -18.89 10.74 15.39
N ASP A 140 -18.21 9.63 15.10
CA ASP A 140 -16.83 9.42 15.50
C ASP A 140 -15.86 9.64 14.33
N ALA A 141 -14.64 10.06 14.65
CA ALA A 141 -13.50 9.94 13.74
C ALA A 141 -12.72 8.68 14.10
N VAL A 142 -12.47 7.81 13.13
CA VAL A 142 -11.78 6.54 13.33
C VAL A 142 -10.54 6.51 12.44
N LEU A 143 -9.40 6.18 13.03
CA LEU A 143 -8.20 5.85 12.27
C LEU A 143 -8.24 4.36 11.94
N ALA A 144 -8.22 4.02 10.66
CA ALA A 144 -8.14 2.65 10.18
C ALA A 144 -6.75 2.35 9.63
N HIS A 145 -6.22 1.18 10.01
CA HIS A 145 -5.06 0.56 9.39
C HIS A 145 -5.51 -0.61 8.51
N CYS A 146 -5.35 -0.48 7.20
CA CYS A 146 -5.82 -1.44 6.20
C CYS A 146 -4.64 -2.17 5.54
N GLY A 147 -4.51 -3.47 5.81
CA GLY A 147 -3.52 -4.33 5.18
C GLY A 147 -3.98 -4.91 3.83
N LEU A 148 -3.03 -5.38 3.03
CA LEU A 148 -3.30 -6.18 1.83
C LEU A 148 -3.93 -7.53 2.24
N GLY A 149 -5.23 -7.70 1.99
CA GLY A 149 -5.93 -9.00 2.10
C GLY A 149 -6.57 -9.34 3.44
N VAL A 150 -6.33 -8.58 4.52
CA VAL A 150 -6.84 -8.89 5.88
C VAL A 150 -7.92 -7.93 6.40
N GLY A 151 -8.40 -7.02 5.55
CA GLY A 151 -9.34 -5.97 5.94
C GLY A 151 -8.65 -4.80 6.65
N CYS A 152 -9.42 -4.05 7.42
CA CYS A 152 -8.93 -2.91 8.18
C CYS A 152 -9.09 -3.16 9.68
N LYS A 153 -8.28 -2.48 10.49
CA LYS A 153 -8.37 -2.48 11.96
C LYS A 153 -8.52 -1.05 12.43
N ALA A 154 -9.47 -0.78 13.32
CA ALA A 154 -9.57 0.50 14.01
C ALA A 154 -8.36 0.61 14.95
N THR A 155 -7.51 1.59 14.75
CA THR A 155 -6.31 1.79 15.57
C THR A 155 -6.49 2.87 16.61
N TYR A 156 -7.34 3.86 16.34
CA TYR A 156 -7.66 4.95 17.24
C TYR A 156 -9.07 5.47 16.97
N VAL A 157 -9.79 5.88 18.02
CA VAL A 157 -11.17 6.37 17.89
C VAL A 157 -11.35 7.66 18.70
N VAL A 158 -11.76 8.72 18.01
CA VAL A 158 -12.13 10.01 18.62
C VAL A 158 -13.65 10.10 18.62
N ARG A 159 -14.24 9.99 19.81
CA ARG A 159 -15.69 9.96 19.98
C ARG A 159 -16.33 11.33 19.80
N GLY A 160 -17.50 11.37 19.16
CA GLY A 160 -18.34 12.57 19.08
C GLY A 160 -17.71 13.75 18.33
N ARG A 161 -16.73 13.47 17.47
CA ARG A 161 -16.06 14.47 16.62
C ARG A 161 -17.04 15.16 15.67
N PHE A 162 -18.05 14.45 15.22
CA PHE A 162 -19.03 14.93 14.26
C PHE A 162 -20.40 15.11 14.90
N TYR A 163 -21.19 15.97 14.27
CA TYR A 163 -22.61 16.08 14.52
C TYR A 163 -23.33 16.38 13.21
N ASP A 164 -24.59 15.96 13.12
CA ASP A 164 -25.41 16.25 11.95
C ASP A 164 -25.73 17.74 11.90
N ALA A 165 -25.29 18.41 10.82
CA ALA A 165 -25.45 19.86 10.63
C ALA A 165 -26.92 20.33 10.61
N TRP A 166 -27.85 19.38 10.50
CA TRP A 166 -29.30 19.61 10.42
C TRP A 166 -30.01 19.48 11.76
N GLU A 167 -29.33 19.03 12.82
CA GLU A 167 -29.90 19.03 14.16
C GLU A 167 -29.73 20.41 14.83
N PRO A 168 -30.81 21.01 15.36
CA PRO A 168 -30.71 22.28 16.07
C PRO A 168 -29.87 22.10 17.34
N ARG A 169 -28.94 23.02 17.57
CA ARG A 169 -28.13 23.06 18.80
C ARG A 169 -29.07 23.27 20.00
N ALA A 170 -29.04 22.34 20.95
CA ALA A 170 -29.63 22.52 22.28
C ALA A 170 -28.75 23.43 23.15
#